data_AF-A0A8B6LVP5-F1
#
_entry.id   AF-A0A8B6LVP5-F1
#
_cell.length_a   1.000
_cell.length_b   1.000
_cell.length_c   1.000
_cell.angle_alpha   90.00
_cell.angle_beta   90.00
_cell.angle_gamma   90.00
#
_symmetry.space_group_name_H-M   'P 1'
#
loop_
_entity.id
_entity.type
_entity.pdbx_description
1 polymer ?
#
loop_
_entity_poly.entity_id
_entity_poly.type
_entity_poly.pdbx_seq_one_letter_code
_entity_poly.pdbx_strand_id
1 'polypeptide(L)'
;MTSKRSGKLKIINLFGAPGVGKSSVAAGIFWLMKAQHCSVELVSEYAKYLVLSGRKWQLTEEQVYLFAKQHHKQFVIERSGYEFGVTDSPLQLCQFYAPSKYFGSFEPLVDEASEAFENINFFVTRDLEAGHFEERGRTQGRAEALEVERQMRAFLARKNIPYTELPVDMLAPWRVVSSLNIGQPPVPEFAAFGLETSCMTEHKPLLVMTYLLAVDGDGSPWATLERCTRRKSAQPDRWAVRTPWGGCLNKDAIFEYEPSSSSRDAAFLARARFDTPEQALDVWLKHYAHERMQSEYDIRGIRLV
;
A
#
# COMPACT_ATOMS: atom_id res chain seq x y z
N MET A 1 21.31 26.27 22.47
CA MET A 1 22.52 25.50 22.16
C MET A 1 22.16 24.47 21.11
N THR A 2 22.41 24.76 19.84
CA THR A 2 22.15 23.82 18.73
C THR A 2 23.31 22.82 18.66
N SER A 3 22.98 21.55 18.87
CA SER A 3 23.89 20.42 18.70
C SER A 3 24.55 20.50 17.32
N LYS A 4 25.89 20.53 17.31
CA LYS A 4 26.71 20.61 16.10
C LYS A 4 26.61 19.26 15.39
N ARG A 5 25.85 19.17 14.29
CA ARG A 5 25.69 17.91 13.55
C ARG A 5 27.00 17.49 12.89
N SER A 6 27.31 16.20 12.95
CA SER A 6 28.59 15.65 12.51
C SER A 6 28.58 15.02 11.11
N GLY A 7 27.65 15.38 10.21
CA GLY A 7 27.57 14.80 8.86
C GLY A 7 26.80 15.64 7.85
N LYS A 8 27.08 15.41 6.56
CA LYS A 8 26.32 15.95 5.42
C LYS A 8 24.90 15.36 5.40
N LEU A 9 23.94 16.08 4.80
CA LEU A 9 22.60 15.54 4.54
C LEU A 9 22.72 14.32 3.59
N LYS A 10 22.05 13.22 3.94
CA LYS A 10 21.97 12.01 3.11
C LYS A 10 20.77 12.09 2.18
N ILE A 11 21.00 12.10 0.87
CA ILE A 11 19.93 12.13 -0.12
C ILE A 11 19.73 10.74 -0.72
N ILE A 12 18.55 10.16 -0.49
CA ILE A 12 18.09 8.92 -1.10
C ILE A 12 17.46 9.27 -2.45
N ASN A 13 18.21 9.00 -3.52
CA ASN A 13 17.88 9.32 -4.90
C ASN A 13 17.23 8.13 -5.59
N LEU A 14 16.01 8.30 -6.10
CA LEU A 14 15.36 7.31 -6.96
C LEU A 14 15.48 7.71 -8.43
N PHE A 15 16.30 6.99 -9.18
CA PHE A 15 16.36 7.04 -10.64
C PHE A 15 15.41 6.01 -11.25
N GLY A 16 15.14 6.14 -12.55
CA GLY A 16 14.30 5.21 -13.31
C GLY A 16 13.36 5.92 -14.28
N ALA A 17 12.82 5.17 -15.23
CA ALA A 17 11.95 5.72 -16.27
C ALA A 17 10.70 6.43 -15.70
N PRO A 18 10.12 7.39 -16.42
CA PRO A 18 8.81 7.94 -16.09
C PRO A 18 7.76 6.84 -15.88
N GLY A 19 6.90 6.98 -14.89
CA GLY A 19 5.81 6.02 -14.64
C GLY A 19 6.21 4.68 -13.99
N VAL A 20 7.48 4.45 -13.66
CA VAL A 20 7.93 3.20 -13.02
C VAL A 20 7.45 3.05 -11.57
N GLY A 21 7.03 4.14 -10.92
CA GLY A 21 6.53 4.13 -9.53
C GLY A 21 7.43 4.83 -8.51
N LYS A 22 8.45 5.59 -8.95
CA LYS A 22 9.41 6.30 -8.08
C LYS A 22 8.74 7.13 -6.99
N SER A 23 7.78 7.98 -7.35
CA SER A 23 7.09 8.85 -6.39
C SER A 23 6.37 8.05 -5.30
N SER A 24 5.77 6.92 -5.65
CA SER A 24 5.11 6.02 -4.70
C SER A 24 6.11 5.34 -3.77
N VAL A 25 7.23 4.87 -4.31
CA VAL A 25 8.32 4.28 -3.52
C VAL A 25 8.96 5.33 -2.59
N ALA A 26 9.22 6.54 -3.08
CA ALA A 26 9.74 7.67 -2.29
C ALA A 26 8.82 8.01 -1.11
N ALA A 27 7.51 8.10 -1.36
CA ALA A 27 6.52 8.33 -0.30
C ALA A 27 6.51 7.17 0.73
N GLY A 28 6.64 5.92 0.27
CA GLY A 28 6.73 4.75 1.14
C GLY A 28 7.98 4.75 2.03
N ILE A 29 9.15 5.07 1.45
CA ILE A 29 10.41 5.20 2.20
C ILE A 29 10.29 6.32 3.23
N PHE A 30 9.81 7.49 2.82
CA PHE A 30 9.61 8.63 3.70
C PHE A 30 8.70 8.29 4.89
N TRP A 31 7.54 7.68 4.61
CA TRP A 31 6.62 7.24 5.65
C TRP A 31 7.28 6.25 6.62
N LEU A 32 7.99 5.24 6.09
CA LEU A 32 8.61 4.20 6.90
C LEU A 32 9.70 4.76 7.82
N MET A 33 10.54 5.67 7.30
CA MET A 33 11.56 6.36 8.07
C MET A 33 10.95 7.31 9.12
N LYS A 34 9.85 8.01 8.80
CA LYS A 34 9.12 8.81 9.80
C LYS A 34 8.54 7.95 10.92
N ALA A 35 8.01 6.77 10.59
CA ALA A 35 7.48 5.81 11.56
C ALA A 35 8.57 5.27 12.50
N GLN A 36 9.83 5.25 12.06
CA GLN A 36 11.01 4.94 12.88
C GLN A 36 11.58 6.14 13.64
N HIS A 37 10.89 7.29 13.64
CA HIS A 37 11.36 8.54 14.23
C HIS A 37 12.68 9.05 13.63
N CYS A 38 13.04 8.66 12.40
CA CYS A 38 14.20 9.19 11.72
C CYS A 38 14.00 10.67 11.36
N SER A 39 15.10 11.43 11.40
CA SER A 39 15.14 12.81 10.92
C SER A 39 15.16 12.85 9.39
N VAL A 40 13.98 12.77 8.77
CA VAL A 40 13.80 12.69 7.31
C VAL A 40 12.75 13.67 6.79
N GLU A 41 12.94 14.13 5.54
CA GLU A 41 11.96 14.89 4.77
C GLU A 41 11.82 14.39 3.31
N LEU A 42 10.64 14.56 2.71
CA LEU A 42 10.35 14.20 1.32
C LEU A 42 10.59 15.40 0.38
N VAL A 43 11.53 15.24 -0.54
CA VAL A 43 11.83 16.22 -1.60
C VAL A 43 10.99 15.87 -2.84
N SER A 44 9.80 16.45 -2.92
CA SER A 44 8.93 16.27 -4.08
C SER A 44 9.53 16.84 -5.36
N GLU A 45 9.32 16.16 -6.49
CA GLU A 45 9.67 16.66 -7.81
C GLU A 45 9.03 18.02 -8.15
N TYR A 46 9.83 18.99 -8.58
CA TYR A 46 9.31 20.28 -9.07
C TYR A 46 8.73 20.21 -10.50
N ALA A 47 9.19 19.29 -11.35
CA ALA A 47 8.65 19.09 -12.69
C ALA A 47 7.14 18.81 -12.68
N LYS A 48 6.63 18.00 -11.72
CA LYS A 48 5.19 17.76 -11.56
C LYS A 48 4.40 19.05 -11.33
N TYR A 49 4.93 19.99 -10.56
CA TYR A 49 4.32 21.31 -10.37
C TYR A 49 4.26 22.12 -11.68
N LEU A 50 5.29 22.03 -12.53
CA LEU A 50 5.29 22.68 -13.84
C LEU A 50 4.24 22.07 -14.78
N VAL A 51 4.10 20.75 -14.81
CA VAL A 51 3.05 20.06 -15.57
C VAL A 51 1.66 20.52 -15.13
N LEU A 52 1.40 20.49 -13.82
CA LEU A 52 0.10 20.86 -13.24
C LEU A 52 -0.24 22.34 -13.45
N SER A 53 0.77 23.22 -13.49
CA SER A 53 0.58 24.65 -13.73
C SER A 53 0.63 25.05 -15.21
N GLY A 54 0.59 24.09 -16.14
CA GLY A 54 0.56 24.37 -17.59
C GLY A 54 1.88 24.88 -18.18
N ARG A 55 2.99 24.79 -17.43
CA ARG A 55 4.31 25.33 -17.82
C ARG A 55 5.27 24.24 -18.30
N LYS A 56 4.76 23.33 -19.14
CA LYS A 56 5.51 22.18 -19.65
C LYS A 56 6.75 22.57 -20.47
N TRP A 57 6.73 23.72 -21.15
CA TRP A 57 7.87 24.23 -21.94
C TRP A 57 9.14 24.41 -21.09
N GLN A 58 9.00 24.76 -19.80
CA GLN A 58 10.13 24.89 -18.88
C GLN A 58 10.86 23.57 -18.61
N LEU A 59 10.19 22.42 -18.84
CA LEU A 59 10.78 21.08 -18.67
C LEU A 59 11.78 20.72 -19.76
N THR A 60 11.74 21.40 -20.91
CA THR A 60 12.62 21.13 -22.05
C THR A 60 13.59 22.28 -22.32
N GLU A 61 13.22 23.50 -21.92
CA GLU A 61 13.97 24.72 -22.27
C GLU A 61 14.71 25.35 -21.08
N GLU A 62 14.24 25.15 -19.83
CA GLU A 62 14.74 25.89 -18.65
C GLU A 62 15.24 24.98 -17.52
N GLN A 63 16.21 24.10 -17.81
CA GLN A 63 16.81 23.23 -16.80
C GLN A 63 17.51 23.99 -15.64
N VAL A 64 18.09 25.17 -15.87
CA VAL A 64 18.65 26.00 -14.78
C VAL A 64 17.59 26.36 -13.74
N TYR A 65 16.38 26.72 -14.20
CA TYR A 65 15.28 27.05 -13.30
C TYR A 65 14.77 25.82 -12.54
N LEU A 66 14.59 24.69 -13.25
CA LEU A 66 14.18 23.43 -12.65
C LEU A 66 15.18 22.96 -11.59
N PHE A 67 16.47 22.98 -11.93
CA PHE A 67 17.57 22.66 -11.04
C PHE A 67 17.59 23.57 -9.82
N ALA A 68 17.51 24.90 -10.00
CA ALA A 68 17.53 25.85 -8.89
C ALA A 68 16.39 25.57 -7.90
N LYS A 69 15.19 25.26 -8.39
CA LYS A 69 14.03 24.93 -7.55
C LYS A 69 14.19 23.59 -6.84
N GLN A 70 14.70 22.58 -7.52
CA GLN A 70 14.92 21.25 -6.95
C GLN A 70 16.04 21.27 -5.90
N HIS A 71 17.17 21.89 -6.21
CA HIS A 71 18.29 22.09 -5.30
C HIS A 71 17.90 22.93 -4.08
N HIS A 72 17.12 24.00 -4.27
CA HIS A 72 16.65 24.83 -3.15
C HIS A 72 15.85 24.02 -2.11
N LYS A 73 15.02 23.06 -2.55
CA LYS A 73 14.30 22.17 -1.62
C LYS A 73 15.27 21.35 -0.76
N GLN A 74 16.31 20.76 -1.36
CA GLN A 74 17.34 19.99 -0.64
C GLN A 74 18.15 20.89 0.31
N PHE A 75 18.52 22.09 -0.14
CA PHE A 75 19.25 23.07 0.66
C PHE A 75 18.47 23.53 1.90
N VAL A 76 17.15 23.79 1.77
CA VAL A 76 16.29 24.16 2.92
C VAL A 76 16.24 23.04 3.96
N ILE A 77 16.15 21.78 3.51
CA ILE A 77 16.12 20.60 4.38
C ILE A 77 17.46 20.43 5.11
N GLU A 78 18.58 20.58 4.40
CA GLU A 78 19.92 20.55 5.00
C GLU A 78 20.07 21.63 6.08
N ARG A 79 19.71 22.88 5.75
CA ARG A 79 19.76 24.03 6.67
C ARG A 79 18.86 23.87 7.89
N SER A 80 17.77 23.13 7.75
CA SER A 80 16.85 22.82 8.85
C SER A 80 17.34 21.69 9.75
N GLY A 81 18.46 21.02 9.41
CA GLY A 81 19.08 20.01 10.25
C GLY A 81 18.50 18.60 10.08
N TYR A 82 17.91 18.27 8.93
CA TYR A 82 17.43 16.91 8.63
C TYR A 82 18.56 15.92 8.29
N GLU A 83 18.49 14.65 8.71
CA GLU A 83 19.53 13.62 8.43
C GLU A 83 19.39 13.05 7.03
N PHE A 84 18.16 12.89 6.59
CA PHE A 84 17.82 12.27 5.33
C PHE A 84 16.88 13.15 4.51
N GLY A 85 17.07 13.14 3.20
CA GLY A 85 16.10 13.60 2.21
C GLY A 85 15.78 12.46 1.25
N VAL A 86 14.51 12.21 0.97
CA VAL A 86 14.10 11.20 -0.04
C VAL A 86 13.61 11.95 -1.29
N THR A 87 14.10 11.61 -2.47
CA THR A 87 13.69 12.27 -3.72
C THR A 87 13.45 11.28 -4.85
N ASP A 88 12.37 11.50 -5.60
CA ASP A 88 12.10 10.86 -6.90
C ASP A 88 12.59 11.69 -8.09
N SER A 89 13.22 12.83 -7.80
CA SER A 89 13.83 13.73 -8.77
C SER A 89 15.25 14.12 -8.31
N PRO A 90 16.23 13.21 -8.47
CA PRO A 90 17.64 13.52 -8.24
C PRO A 90 18.10 14.71 -9.09
N LEU A 91 19.04 15.52 -8.59
CA LEU A 91 19.49 16.73 -9.30
C LEU A 91 20.04 16.42 -10.70
N GLN A 92 20.69 15.26 -10.86
CA GLN A 92 21.22 14.79 -12.13
C GLN A 92 20.16 14.56 -13.21
N LEU A 93 18.88 14.41 -12.84
CA LEU A 93 17.81 14.37 -13.86
C LEU A 93 17.69 15.70 -14.62
N CYS A 94 18.06 16.83 -14.01
CA CYS A 94 18.09 18.11 -14.73
C CYS A 94 19.16 18.09 -15.84
N GLN A 95 20.28 17.38 -15.64
CA GLN A 95 21.27 17.18 -16.69
C GLN A 95 20.76 16.20 -17.75
N PHE A 96 20.16 15.08 -17.31
CA PHE A 96 19.64 14.05 -18.23
C PHE A 96 18.60 14.62 -19.21
N TYR A 97 17.72 15.51 -18.73
CA TYR A 97 16.70 16.17 -19.54
C TYR A 97 17.15 17.50 -20.15
N ALA A 98 18.43 17.89 -20.01
CA ALA A 98 18.95 19.08 -20.66
C ALA A 98 19.00 18.92 -22.18
N PRO A 99 18.62 19.97 -22.95
CA PRO A 99 18.70 19.93 -24.40
C PRO A 99 20.16 19.82 -24.87
N SER A 100 20.39 19.26 -26.05
CA SER A 100 21.75 18.95 -26.57
C SER A 100 22.68 20.16 -26.73
N LYS A 101 22.13 21.38 -26.80
CA LYS A 101 22.87 22.64 -26.87
C LYS A 101 22.58 23.53 -25.66
N TYR A 102 22.76 22.99 -24.45
CA TYR A 102 22.62 23.75 -23.21
C TYR A 102 23.94 24.38 -22.75
N PHE A 103 23.91 25.12 -21.65
CA PHE A 103 25.12 25.77 -21.10
C PHE A 103 26.17 24.72 -20.71
N GLY A 104 27.38 24.85 -21.24
CA GLY A 104 28.48 23.90 -20.94
C GLY A 104 28.88 23.87 -19.47
N SER A 105 28.63 24.96 -18.72
CA SER A 105 28.86 25.03 -17.28
C SER A 105 27.74 24.40 -16.43
N PHE A 106 26.61 24.04 -17.03
CA PHE A 106 25.46 23.54 -16.29
C PHE A 106 25.71 22.15 -15.68
N GLU A 107 26.27 21.22 -16.47
CA GLU A 107 26.57 19.88 -15.95
C GLU A 107 27.54 19.91 -14.76
N PRO A 108 28.72 20.58 -14.85
CA PRO A 108 29.61 20.72 -13.70
C PRO A 108 28.95 21.37 -12.48
N LEU A 109 28.09 22.37 -12.68
CA LEU A 109 27.37 23.03 -11.58
C LEU A 109 26.42 22.06 -10.86
N VAL A 110 25.71 21.22 -11.62
CA VAL A 110 24.80 20.24 -11.02
C VAL A 110 25.57 19.14 -10.29
N ASP A 111 26.71 18.71 -10.85
CA ASP A 111 27.61 17.72 -10.22
C ASP A 111 28.16 18.29 -8.89
N GLU A 112 28.71 19.51 -8.90
CA GLU A 112 29.19 20.20 -7.69
C GLU A 112 28.10 20.34 -6.62
N ALA A 113 26.89 20.75 -7.01
CA ALA A 113 25.78 20.90 -6.08
C ALA A 113 25.32 19.55 -5.50
N SER A 114 25.38 18.46 -6.27
CA SER A 114 25.05 17.14 -5.76
C SER A 114 26.12 16.62 -4.79
N GLU A 115 27.40 16.88 -5.04
CA GLU A 115 28.53 16.45 -4.19
C GLU A 115 28.55 17.13 -2.82
N ALA A 116 27.79 18.22 -2.65
CA ALA A 116 27.53 18.82 -1.35
C ALA A 116 26.84 17.84 -0.38
N PHE A 117 26.08 16.87 -0.91
CA PHE A 117 25.32 15.88 -0.15
C PHE A 117 25.96 14.48 -0.17
N GLU A 118 25.56 13.61 0.77
CA GLU A 118 25.86 12.19 0.72
C GLU A 118 24.76 11.47 -0.07
N ASN A 119 25.04 11.06 -1.31
CA ASN A 119 24.04 10.52 -2.22
C ASN A 119 23.95 8.99 -2.16
N ILE A 120 22.74 8.47 -1.94
CA ILE A 120 22.41 7.04 -1.91
C ILE A 120 21.46 6.76 -3.06
N ASN A 121 21.96 6.17 -4.14
CA ASN A 121 21.23 6.07 -5.39
C ASN A 121 20.61 4.68 -5.58
N PHE A 122 19.33 4.66 -5.94
CA PHE A 122 18.61 3.48 -6.36
C PHE A 122 18.11 3.67 -7.79
N PHE A 123 18.16 2.60 -8.58
CA PHE A 123 17.52 2.57 -9.90
C PHE A 123 16.26 1.72 -9.80
N VAL A 124 15.12 2.40 -9.88
CA VAL A 124 13.81 1.79 -9.72
C VAL A 124 13.44 1.07 -11.01
N THR A 125 13.29 -0.25 -10.93
CA THR A 125 12.90 -1.11 -12.04
C THR A 125 11.52 -1.67 -11.81
N ARG A 126 10.73 -1.79 -12.88
CA ARG A 126 9.43 -2.43 -12.82
C ARG A 126 9.48 -3.70 -13.64
N ASP A 127 9.06 -4.79 -13.05
CA ASP A 127 8.76 -5.99 -13.83
C ASP A 127 7.55 -5.68 -14.73
N LEU A 128 7.83 -5.55 -16.03
CA LEU A 128 6.82 -5.25 -17.04
C LEU A 128 5.89 -6.43 -17.30
N GLU A 129 6.16 -7.61 -16.73
CA GLU A 129 5.32 -8.80 -16.88
C GLU A 129 4.19 -8.90 -15.82
N ALA A 130 4.26 -8.15 -14.70
CA ALA A 130 3.34 -8.29 -13.56
C ALA A 130 2.06 -7.42 -13.60
N GLY A 131 1.64 -6.91 -14.76
CA GLY A 131 0.21 -6.72 -15.05
C GLY A 131 -0.53 -5.42 -14.64
N HIS A 132 0.10 -4.35 -14.16
CA HIS A 132 -0.62 -3.09 -13.85
C HIS A 132 -0.01 -1.82 -14.46
N PHE A 133 0.06 -1.74 -15.79
CA PHE A 133 0.41 -0.47 -16.43
C PHE A 133 -0.77 0.51 -16.35
N GLU A 134 -0.77 1.44 -15.38
CA GLU A 134 -1.74 2.54 -15.35
C GLU A 134 -1.45 3.54 -16.48
N GLU A 135 -2.37 3.66 -17.43
CA GLU A 135 -2.28 4.57 -18.57
C GLU A 135 -2.78 5.99 -18.26
N ARG A 136 -3.56 6.18 -17.18
CA ARG A 136 -4.13 7.48 -16.84
C ARG A 136 -3.04 8.48 -16.42
N GLY A 137 -2.93 9.57 -17.19
CA GLY A 137 -2.02 10.68 -16.92
C GLY A 137 -0.63 10.59 -17.57
N ARG A 138 -0.42 9.65 -18.51
CA ARG A 138 0.88 9.44 -19.16
C ARG A 138 0.90 9.88 -20.62
N THR A 139 1.99 10.53 -21.00
CA THR A 139 2.29 10.97 -22.38
C THR A 139 3.12 9.96 -23.18
N GLN A 140 3.58 8.86 -22.57
CA GLN A 140 4.63 7.98 -23.14
C GLN A 140 4.23 6.50 -23.11
N GLY A 141 4.56 5.77 -24.19
CA GLY A 141 4.26 4.33 -24.34
C GLY A 141 5.33 3.40 -23.74
N ARG A 142 5.05 2.08 -23.69
CA ARG A 142 5.96 1.05 -23.14
C ARG A 142 7.35 1.05 -23.80
N ALA A 143 7.42 1.21 -25.12
CA ALA A 143 8.68 1.24 -25.86
C ALA A 143 9.52 2.49 -25.54
N GLU A 144 8.87 3.63 -25.35
CA GLU A 144 9.54 4.89 -24.99
C GLU A 144 10.10 4.81 -23.56
N ALA A 145 9.36 4.20 -22.62
CA ALA A 145 9.84 3.99 -21.25
C ALA A 145 11.09 3.10 -21.21
N LEU A 146 11.14 2.04 -22.02
CA LEU A 146 12.31 1.15 -22.14
C LEU A 146 13.54 1.89 -22.72
N GLU A 147 13.32 2.73 -23.73
CA GLU A 147 14.40 3.52 -24.33
C GLU A 147 14.94 4.57 -23.34
N VAL A 148 14.05 5.27 -22.63
CA VAL A 148 14.45 6.23 -21.57
C VAL A 148 15.22 5.51 -20.47
N GLU A 149 14.81 4.30 -20.08
CA GLU A 149 15.55 3.50 -19.11
C GLU A 149 16.98 3.20 -19.59
N ARG A 150 17.12 2.71 -20.82
CA ARG A 150 18.42 2.40 -21.44
C ARG A 150 19.32 3.64 -21.49
N GLN A 151 18.76 4.78 -21.91
CA GLN A 151 19.48 6.05 -21.96
C GLN A 151 19.92 6.53 -20.57
N MET A 152 19.06 6.37 -19.56
CA MET A 152 19.36 6.78 -18.19
C MET A 152 20.47 5.92 -17.57
N ARG A 153 20.45 4.60 -17.81
CA ARG A 153 21.53 3.70 -17.39
C ARG A 153 22.86 4.08 -18.03
N ALA A 154 22.86 4.37 -19.33
CA ALA A 154 24.05 4.84 -20.03
C ALA A 154 24.54 6.20 -19.48
N PHE A 155 23.63 7.11 -19.15
CA PHE A 155 23.95 8.39 -18.53
C PHE A 155 24.63 8.21 -17.15
N LEU A 156 24.04 7.40 -16.27
CA LEU A 156 24.61 7.11 -14.95
C LEU A 156 26.00 6.46 -15.06
N ALA A 157 26.18 5.55 -16.01
CA ALA A 157 27.48 4.93 -16.28
C ALA A 157 28.52 5.96 -16.76
N ARG A 158 28.16 6.85 -17.70
CA ARG A 158 29.07 7.92 -18.17
C ARG A 158 29.48 8.87 -17.05
N LYS A 159 28.57 9.13 -16.10
CA LYS A 159 28.81 10.00 -14.94
C LYS A 159 29.48 9.27 -13.76
N ASN A 160 29.76 7.97 -13.88
CA ASN A 160 30.28 7.13 -12.78
C ASN A 160 29.42 7.22 -11.50
N ILE A 161 28.10 7.30 -11.64
CA ILE A 161 27.17 7.35 -10.50
C ILE A 161 26.79 5.91 -10.14
N PRO A 162 27.27 5.36 -9.00
CA PRO A 162 26.88 4.03 -8.57
C PRO A 162 25.43 4.04 -8.09
N TYR A 163 24.72 2.94 -8.33
CA TYR A 163 23.34 2.76 -7.88
C TYR A 163 23.06 1.29 -7.54
N THR A 164 22.03 1.09 -6.71
CA THR A 164 21.49 -0.25 -6.40
C THR A 164 20.19 -0.47 -7.16
N GLU A 165 20.02 -1.63 -7.79
CA GLU A 165 18.75 -2.01 -8.42
C GLU A 165 17.64 -2.15 -7.38
N LEU A 166 16.47 -1.58 -7.67
CA LEU A 166 15.31 -1.62 -6.78
C LEU A 166 14.05 -2.07 -7.55
N PRO A 167 13.67 -3.35 -7.46
CA PRO A 167 12.42 -3.81 -8.06
C PRO A 167 11.22 -3.17 -7.35
N VAL A 168 10.23 -2.72 -8.14
CA VAL A 168 8.99 -2.13 -7.64
C VAL A 168 8.03 -3.22 -7.23
N ASP A 169 7.94 -3.42 -5.92
CA ASP A 169 6.93 -4.20 -5.26
C ASP A 169 6.58 -3.54 -3.92
N MET A 170 5.69 -4.18 -3.15
CA MET A 170 5.31 -3.70 -1.82
C MET A 170 6.49 -3.65 -0.83
N LEU A 171 7.57 -4.38 -1.07
CA LEU A 171 8.73 -4.46 -0.18
C LEU A 171 9.83 -3.46 -0.56
N ALA A 172 9.71 -2.76 -1.70
CA ALA A 172 10.73 -1.81 -2.15
C ALA A 172 11.11 -0.78 -1.07
N PRO A 173 10.17 -0.14 -0.34
CA PRO A 173 10.52 0.76 0.76
C PRO A 173 11.32 0.08 1.88
N TRP A 174 10.93 -1.15 2.27
CA TRP A 174 11.62 -1.92 3.30
C TRP A 174 13.05 -2.28 2.90
N ARG A 175 13.27 -2.66 1.64
CA ARG A 175 14.62 -2.97 1.13
C ARG A 175 15.54 -1.75 1.20
N VAL A 176 15.03 -0.58 0.83
CA VAL A 176 15.79 0.68 0.93
C VAL A 176 16.11 0.99 2.38
N VAL A 177 15.12 1.05 3.27
CA VAL A 177 15.36 1.40 4.67
C VAL A 177 16.31 0.41 5.36
N SER A 178 16.18 -0.88 5.06
CA SER A 178 17.06 -1.92 5.61
C SER A 178 18.52 -1.77 5.17
N SER A 179 18.78 -1.23 3.98
CA SER A 179 20.16 -1.02 3.49
C SER A 179 20.85 0.21 4.08
N LEU A 180 20.10 1.11 4.74
CA LEU A 180 20.64 2.33 5.36
C LEU A 180 21.29 2.07 6.73
N ASN A 181 21.24 0.84 7.26
CA ASN A 181 21.74 0.46 8.58
C ASN A 181 21.19 1.32 9.76
N ILE A 182 19.97 1.86 9.61
CA ILE A 182 19.30 2.69 10.64
C ILE A 182 18.34 1.89 11.54
N GLY A 183 18.45 0.56 11.52
CA GLY A 183 17.55 -0.37 12.20
C GLY A 183 16.52 -0.99 11.26
N GLN A 184 15.98 -2.16 11.63
CA GLN A 184 14.97 -2.84 10.85
C GLN A 184 13.67 -2.00 10.84
N PRO A 185 13.08 -1.72 9.66
CA PRO A 185 11.78 -1.09 9.58
C PRO A 185 10.75 -1.87 10.40
N PRO A 186 9.91 -1.21 11.21
CA PRO A 186 8.84 -1.89 11.91
C PRO A 186 7.95 -2.55 10.86
N VAL A 187 7.61 -3.81 11.09
CA VAL A 187 6.50 -4.45 10.37
C VAL A 187 5.25 -3.86 11.01
N PRO A 188 4.43 -3.07 10.29
CA PRO A 188 3.22 -2.52 10.87
C PRO A 188 2.36 -3.65 11.44
N GLU A 189 1.71 -3.44 12.57
CA GLU A 189 0.91 -4.48 13.23
C GLU A 189 -0.19 -5.03 12.30
N PHE A 190 -0.69 -4.20 11.37
CA PHE A 190 -1.61 -4.62 10.31
C PHE A 190 -0.96 -5.39 9.13
N ALA A 191 0.36 -5.33 8.97
CA ALA A 191 1.13 -6.21 8.09
C ALA A 191 1.54 -7.50 8.82
N ALA A 192 1.60 -7.47 10.16
CA ALA A 192 1.67 -8.65 11.01
C ALA A 192 0.32 -9.39 11.11
N PHE A 193 -0.80 -8.77 10.70
CA PHE A 193 -2.05 -9.44 10.32
C PHE A 193 -1.82 -10.37 9.11
N GLY A 194 -1.11 -11.47 9.32
CA GLY A 194 -0.78 -12.48 8.33
C GLY A 194 0.67 -12.99 8.35
N LEU A 195 1.58 -12.43 9.14
CA LEU A 195 2.99 -12.84 9.19
C LEU A 195 3.54 -12.82 10.63
N GLU A 196 3.05 -13.72 11.48
CA GLU A 196 3.78 -14.15 12.68
C GLU A 196 4.62 -15.39 12.34
N THR A 197 5.93 -15.21 12.17
CA THR A 197 6.89 -16.31 12.34
C THR A 197 7.35 -16.33 13.79
N SER A 198 6.72 -17.17 14.61
CA SER A 198 7.35 -17.98 15.68
C SER A 198 6.37 -18.47 16.77
N CYS A 199 5.23 -19.03 16.39
CA CYS A 199 4.71 -20.21 17.10
C CYS A 199 3.66 -20.88 16.23
N MET A 200 3.63 -22.20 16.24
CA MET A 200 2.75 -23.01 15.42
C MET A 200 1.27 -22.69 15.70
N THR A 201 0.54 -22.17 14.70
CA THR A 201 -0.75 -22.71 14.20
C THR A 201 -1.17 -21.94 12.93
N GLU A 202 -1.31 -22.65 11.80
CA GLU A 202 -1.81 -22.08 10.54
C GLU A 202 -3.21 -21.43 10.71
N HIS A 203 -3.31 -20.09 10.61
CA HIS A 203 -4.61 -19.42 10.46
C HIS A 203 -4.88 -19.10 8.98
N LYS A 204 -5.28 -20.12 8.23
CA LYS A 204 -5.85 -19.93 6.88
C LYS A 204 -7.23 -19.25 6.99
N PRO A 205 -7.60 -18.33 6.07
CA PRO A 205 -8.90 -17.68 6.09
C PRO A 205 -10.05 -18.69 5.91
N LEU A 206 -11.15 -18.48 6.64
CA LEU A 206 -12.35 -19.32 6.55
C LEU A 206 -13.06 -19.11 5.20
N LEU A 207 -13.46 -20.21 4.57
CA LEU A 207 -14.43 -20.19 3.50
C LEU A 207 -15.83 -20.20 4.14
N VAL A 208 -16.62 -19.17 3.87
CA VAL A 208 -18.02 -19.07 4.35
C VAL A 208 -18.94 -19.18 3.14
N MET A 209 -19.81 -20.19 3.14
CA MET A 209 -20.92 -20.32 2.21
C MET A 209 -22.22 -19.96 2.93
N THR A 210 -23.09 -19.22 2.27
CA THR A 210 -24.34 -18.71 2.84
C THR A 210 -25.52 -19.27 2.07
N TYR A 211 -26.49 -19.82 2.79
CA TYR A 211 -27.74 -20.36 2.28
C TYR A 211 -28.91 -19.55 2.85
N LEU A 212 -29.88 -19.20 2.02
CA LEU A 212 -31.03 -18.42 2.46
C LEU A 212 -32.02 -19.35 3.21
N LEU A 213 -32.45 -18.95 4.41
CA LEU A 213 -33.44 -19.71 5.20
C LEU A 213 -34.81 -19.07 5.17
N ALA A 214 -34.86 -17.73 5.24
CA ALA A 214 -36.10 -16.99 5.23
C ALA A 214 -35.92 -15.61 4.60
N VAL A 215 -37.01 -15.10 4.04
CA VAL A 215 -37.13 -13.75 3.47
C VAL A 215 -38.26 -12.99 4.14
N ASP A 216 -38.17 -11.67 4.17
CA ASP A 216 -39.22 -10.75 4.56
C ASP A 216 -40.30 -10.64 3.44
N GLY A 217 -41.38 -9.91 3.67
CA GLY A 217 -42.51 -9.75 2.75
C GLY A 217 -42.14 -9.06 1.43
N ASP A 218 -41.05 -8.28 1.43
CA ASP A 218 -40.48 -7.62 0.25
C ASP A 218 -39.46 -8.52 -0.51
N GLY A 219 -39.20 -9.73 -0.01
CA GLY A 219 -38.23 -10.68 -0.55
C GLY A 219 -36.79 -10.47 -0.06
N SER A 220 -36.54 -9.49 0.82
CA SER A 220 -35.21 -9.28 1.41
C SER A 220 -34.84 -10.44 2.34
N PRO A 221 -33.56 -10.88 2.39
CA PRO A 221 -33.13 -11.92 3.32
C PRO A 221 -33.43 -11.55 4.76
N TRP A 222 -34.06 -12.47 5.50
CA TRP A 222 -34.36 -12.29 6.92
C TRP A 222 -33.44 -13.14 7.80
N ALA A 223 -33.21 -14.40 7.40
CA ALA A 223 -32.24 -15.28 8.02
C ALA A 223 -31.47 -16.11 6.99
N THR A 224 -30.20 -16.39 7.30
CA THR A 224 -29.32 -17.22 6.50
C THR A 224 -28.63 -18.28 7.35
N LEU A 225 -28.33 -19.42 6.74
CA LEU A 225 -27.46 -20.47 7.28
C LEU A 225 -26.07 -20.28 6.68
N GLU A 226 -25.06 -20.14 7.52
CA GLU A 226 -23.66 -20.04 7.11
C GLU A 226 -22.90 -21.32 7.43
N ARG A 227 -22.23 -21.88 6.43
CA ARG A 227 -21.24 -22.96 6.56
C ARG A 227 -19.85 -22.35 6.62
N CYS A 228 -19.17 -22.52 7.74
CA CYS A 228 -17.80 -22.04 7.96
C CYS A 228 -16.81 -23.20 7.85
N THR A 229 -15.95 -23.16 6.83
CA THR A 229 -14.99 -24.22 6.50
C THR A 229 -13.54 -23.74 6.60
N ARG A 230 -12.67 -24.53 7.21
CA ARG A 230 -11.21 -24.32 7.22
C ARG A 230 -10.56 -25.05 6.03
N ARG A 231 -10.01 -24.31 5.06
CA ARG A 231 -9.31 -24.93 3.90
C ARG A 231 -8.12 -25.77 4.35
N LYS A 232 -8.02 -27.01 3.85
CA LYS A 232 -6.92 -27.96 4.13
C LYS A 232 -6.75 -28.29 5.63
N SER A 233 -7.82 -28.26 6.42
CA SER A 233 -7.84 -28.70 7.82
C SER A 233 -8.64 -30.00 7.96
N ALA A 234 -8.23 -30.87 8.89
CA ALA A 234 -9.01 -32.04 9.29
C ALA A 234 -10.14 -31.71 10.29
N GLN A 235 -10.26 -30.43 10.71
CA GLN A 235 -11.32 -29.99 11.62
C GLN A 235 -12.68 -29.93 10.89
N PRO A 236 -13.77 -30.34 11.55
CA PRO A 236 -15.10 -30.33 10.97
C PRO A 236 -15.60 -28.91 10.68
N ASP A 237 -16.52 -28.80 9.73
CA ASP A 237 -17.23 -27.55 9.45
C ASP A 237 -18.06 -27.10 10.66
N ARG A 238 -18.28 -25.80 10.76
CA ARG A 238 -19.16 -25.21 11.78
C ARG A 238 -20.25 -24.39 11.12
N TRP A 239 -21.41 -24.33 11.77
CA TRP A 239 -22.61 -23.74 11.20
C TRP A 239 -23.16 -22.63 12.11
N ALA A 240 -23.74 -21.60 11.49
CA ALA A 240 -24.37 -20.47 12.18
C ALA A 240 -25.65 -20.05 11.46
N VAL A 241 -26.65 -19.60 12.22
CA VAL A 241 -27.83 -18.93 11.65
C VAL A 241 -27.72 -17.44 11.95
N ARG A 242 -27.76 -16.60 10.91
CA ARG A 242 -27.53 -15.16 11.03
C ARG A 242 -28.64 -14.34 10.42
N THR A 243 -28.74 -13.09 10.87
CA THR A 243 -29.61 -12.06 10.28
C THR A 243 -28.78 -10.93 9.67
N PRO A 244 -29.31 -10.19 8.68
CA PRO A 244 -28.60 -9.06 8.07
C PRO A 244 -28.23 -7.92 9.04
N TRP A 245 -28.99 -7.74 10.12
CA TRP A 245 -28.74 -6.71 11.14
C TRP A 245 -27.76 -7.15 12.23
N GLY A 246 -27.01 -8.23 12.00
CA GLY A 246 -25.98 -8.70 12.92
C GLY A 246 -26.54 -9.53 14.07
N GLY A 247 -27.58 -10.33 13.86
CA GLY A 247 -28.02 -11.33 14.81
C GLY A 247 -27.32 -12.67 14.56
N CYS A 248 -26.99 -13.40 15.64
CA CYS A 248 -26.55 -14.80 15.59
C CYS A 248 -27.43 -15.65 16.51
N LEU A 249 -28.03 -16.72 15.98
CA LEU A 249 -28.94 -17.58 16.75
C LEU A 249 -28.17 -18.45 17.73
N ASN A 250 -28.53 -18.41 19.02
CA ASN A 250 -27.94 -19.28 20.04
C ASN A 250 -28.65 -20.64 20.12
N LYS A 251 -28.11 -21.56 20.92
CA LYS A 251 -28.68 -22.91 21.11
C LYS A 251 -30.05 -22.89 21.77
N ASP A 252 -30.40 -21.80 22.45
CA ASP A 252 -31.69 -21.57 23.10
C ASP A 252 -32.72 -20.93 22.16
N ALA A 253 -32.43 -20.88 20.85
CA ALA A 253 -33.28 -20.30 19.81
C ALA A 253 -33.54 -18.79 19.97
N ILE A 254 -32.57 -18.05 20.54
CA ILE A 254 -32.61 -16.60 20.71
C ILE A 254 -31.52 -15.94 19.87
N PHE A 255 -31.85 -14.87 19.16
CA PHE A 255 -30.85 -14.07 18.44
C PHE A 255 -30.11 -13.15 19.41
N GLU A 256 -28.78 -13.24 19.39
CA GLU A 256 -27.88 -12.33 20.10
C GLU A 256 -27.25 -11.36 19.10
N TYR A 257 -27.12 -10.10 19.50
CA TYR A 257 -26.48 -9.09 18.67
C TYR A 257 -24.97 -9.35 18.58
N GLU A 258 -24.53 -9.75 17.39
CA GLU A 258 -23.16 -9.98 16.99
C GLU A 258 -22.94 -9.33 15.61
N PRO A 259 -22.49 -8.06 15.54
CA PRO A 259 -22.22 -7.44 14.27
C PRO A 259 -21.18 -8.27 13.51
N SER A 260 -21.47 -8.52 12.23
CA SER A 260 -20.57 -9.28 11.35
C SER A 260 -19.20 -8.64 11.35
N SER A 261 -18.19 -9.35 11.86
CA SER A 261 -16.80 -8.88 11.78
C SER A 261 -16.37 -8.87 10.32
N SER A 262 -15.65 -7.83 9.90
CA SER A 262 -15.01 -7.79 8.58
C SER A 262 -13.93 -8.88 8.44
N SER A 263 -13.37 -9.35 9.56
CA SER A 263 -12.46 -10.49 9.63
C SER A 263 -13.19 -11.83 9.80
N ARG A 264 -12.86 -12.82 8.95
CA ARG A 264 -13.35 -14.21 9.01
C ARG A 264 -12.32 -15.11 9.70
N ASP A 265 -12.02 -14.77 10.95
CA ASP A 265 -10.95 -15.37 11.77
C ASP A 265 -11.47 -16.44 12.77
N ALA A 266 -10.62 -16.87 13.70
CA ALA A 266 -11.01 -17.84 14.72
C ALA A 266 -12.11 -17.35 15.67
N ALA A 267 -12.19 -16.04 15.94
CA ALA A 267 -13.27 -15.46 16.73
C ALA A 267 -14.59 -15.47 15.98
N PHE A 268 -14.57 -15.27 14.65
CA PHE A 268 -15.74 -15.48 13.79
C PHE A 268 -16.20 -16.95 13.82
N LEU A 269 -15.27 -17.91 13.75
CA LEU A 269 -15.62 -19.34 13.82
C LEU A 269 -16.17 -19.76 15.17
N ALA A 270 -15.65 -19.21 16.27
CA ALA A 270 -16.14 -19.51 17.62
C ALA A 270 -17.64 -19.16 17.78
N ARG A 271 -18.13 -18.22 16.98
CA ARG A 271 -19.54 -17.81 16.93
C ARG A 271 -20.41 -18.72 16.07
N ALA A 272 -19.83 -19.67 15.32
CA ALA A 272 -20.60 -20.73 14.69
C ALA A 272 -20.91 -21.80 15.74
N ARG A 273 -22.16 -21.83 16.19
CA ARG A 273 -22.62 -22.51 17.42
C ARG A 273 -23.05 -23.96 17.20
N PHE A 274 -23.10 -24.40 15.95
CA PHE A 274 -23.62 -25.71 15.56
C PHE A 274 -22.54 -26.54 14.84
N ASP A 275 -22.49 -27.83 15.14
CA ASP A 275 -21.53 -28.77 14.55
C ASP A 275 -22.04 -29.34 13.22
N THR A 276 -23.36 -29.36 13.02
CA THR A 276 -23.99 -29.87 11.79
C THR A 276 -25.09 -28.90 11.31
N PRO A 277 -25.43 -28.92 10.00
CA PRO A 277 -26.51 -28.08 9.49
C PRO A 277 -27.87 -28.49 10.09
N GLU A 278 -28.08 -29.76 10.41
CA GLU A 278 -29.34 -30.25 11.01
C GLU A 278 -29.57 -29.64 12.39
N GLN A 279 -28.52 -29.52 13.21
CA GLN A 279 -28.61 -28.85 14.52
C GLN A 279 -28.99 -27.37 14.37
N ALA A 280 -28.37 -26.68 13.41
CA ALA A 280 -28.66 -25.28 13.12
C ALA A 280 -30.11 -25.09 12.64
N LEU A 281 -30.58 -25.97 11.76
CA LEU A 281 -31.93 -25.96 11.21
C LEU A 281 -33.00 -26.29 12.27
N ASP A 282 -32.76 -27.26 13.15
CA ASP A 282 -33.70 -27.59 14.23
C ASP A 282 -33.92 -26.41 15.18
N VAL A 283 -32.83 -25.74 15.57
CA VAL A 283 -32.90 -24.55 16.44
C VAL A 283 -33.52 -23.36 15.72
N TRP A 284 -33.23 -23.18 14.42
CA TRP A 284 -33.90 -22.20 13.57
C TRP A 284 -35.41 -22.42 13.49
N LEU A 285 -35.86 -23.65 13.26
CA LEU A 285 -37.29 -23.98 13.17
C LEU A 285 -38.00 -23.77 14.50
N LYS A 286 -37.34 -24.04 15.63
CA LYS A 286 -37.85 -23.71 16.97
C LYS A 286 -38.04 -22.21 17.16
N HIS A 287 -37.03 -21.41 16.79
CA HIS A 287 -37.14 -19.95 16.81
C HIS A 287 -38.31 -19.46 15.94
N TYR A 288 -38.37 -19.93 14.70
CA TYR A 288 -39.41 -19.55 13.74
C TYR A 288 -40.82 -19.94 14.22
N ALA A 289 -40.98 -21.12 14.79
CA ALA A 289 -42.26 -21.56 15.37
C ALA A 289 -42.66 -20.72 16.58
N HIS A 290 -41.69 -20.35 17.43
CA HIS A 290 -41.93 -19.47 18.58
C HIS A 290 -42.41 -18.08 18.16
N GLU A 291 -41.73 -17.44 17.20
CA GLU A 291 -42.13 -16.15 16.62
C GLU A 291 -43.54 -16.23 15.99
N ARG A 292 -43.89 -17.36 15.36
CA ARG A 292 -45.23 -17.60 14.83
C ARG A 292 -46.31 -17.82 15.90
N MET A 293 -45.96 -18.42 17.03
CA MET A 293 -46.91 -18.61 18.15
C MET A 293 -47.10 -17.32 18.96
N GLN A 294 -46.10 -16.45 19.04
CA GLN A 294 -46.21 -15.15 19.72
C GLN A 294 -47.01 -14.10 18.91
N SER A 295 -47.26 -14.34 17.62
CA SER A 295 -47.94 -13.42 16.72
C SER A 295 -49.37 -13.89 16.37
N GLU A 296 -50.33 -13.69 17.28
CA GLU A 296 -51.75 -13.64 16.87
C GLU A 296 -52.07 -12.35 16.09
N TYR A 297 -51.19 -11.33 16.16
CA TYR A 297 -51.24 -10.12 15.34
C TYR A 297 -49.80 -9.65 15.03
N ASP A 298 -49.55 -9.32 13.77
CA ASP A 298 -48.31 -8.78 13.18
C ASP A 298 -47.25 -9.80 12.69
N ILE A 299 -47.48 -10.30 11.49
CA ILE A 299 -46.47 -11.00 10.68
C ILE A 299 -45.62 -9.96 9.98
N ARG A 300 -44.32 -9.89 10.34
CA ARG A 300 -43.26 -9.19 9.56
C ARG A 300 -43.03 -9.78 8.16
N GLY A 301 -44.06 -10.30 7.49
CA GLY A 301 -43.96 -10.85 6.13
C GLY A 301 -43.06 -12.09 5.95
N ILE A 302 -42.49 -12.66 7.01
CA ILE A 302 -41.39 -13.63 6.91
C ILE A 302 -41.86 -15.00 6.37
N ARG A 303 -41.25 -15.46 5.29
CA ARG A 303 -41.51 -16.76 4.65
C ARG A 303 -40.23 -17.60 4.59
N LEU A 304 -40.34 -18.89 4.92
CA LEU A 304 -39.27 -19.86 4.68
C LEU A 304 -39.05 -20.01 3.17
N VAL A 305 -37.78 -20.18 2.78
CA VAL A 305 -37.35 -20.40 1.38
C VAL A 305 -37.13 -21.87 1.11
#